data_AF-J3D8K7-F1
#
_entry.id   AF-J3D8K7-F1
#
_cell.length_a   1.000
_cell.length_b   1.000
_cell.length_c   1.000
_cell.angle_alpha   90.00
_cell.angle_beta   90.00
_cell.angle_gamma   90.00
#
_symmetry.space_group_name_H-M   'P 1'
#
loop_
_entity.id
_entity.type
_entity.pdbx_description
1 polymer ?
#
loop_
_entity_poly.entity_id
_entity_poly.type
_entity_poly.pdbx_seq_one_letter_code
_entity_poly.pdbx_strand_id
1 'polypeptide(L)'
;MNPKFGSVTGAVHEFPINKTGLSFRIWIDSLARYESNQFILPGKKFVISATRLQLEIFKSSELAPNITVSGGLLATLKSDNLDLMRFNIPPIYFKARTCQAPSLAVAMGDDYQLHQFNDTGSVNRMVRFNIELNNCEAGIQKITYSLRANTPIVDEAKGVVELSGSSTAKGIGLQLLSGAGQPISLNTDYILQDFTPSGTNFKIPLQASYYRLPVSKIKAGSANAEISFVVNYL
;
A
#
# COMPACT_ATOMS: atom_id res chain seq x y z
N MET A 1 8.54 27.30 -12.27
CA MET A 1 7.37 26.41 -12.06
C MET A 1 6.09 27.18 -12.30
N ASN A 2 5.04 26.60 -12.92
CA ASN A 2 3.74 27.26 -12.98
C ASN A 2 3.11 27.31 -11.58
N PRO A 3 2.77 28.50 -11.04
CA PRO A 3 2.20 28.65 -9.70
C PRO A 3 0.91 27.85 -9.46
N LYS A 4 0.16 27.51 -10.52
CA LYS A 4 -1.05 26.67 -10.42
C LYS A 4 -0.77 25.26 -9.89
N PHE A 5 0.46 24.77 -10.03
CA PHE A 5 0.88 23.47 -9.53
C PHE A 5 1.53 23.54 -8.15
N GLY A 6 1.53 24.71 -7.50
CA GLY A 6 2.09 24.92 -6.18
C GLY A 6 3.31 25.84 -6.20
N SER A 7 3.95 25.93 -5.04
CA SER A 7 5.12 26.76 -4.80
C SER A 7 6.19 25.94 -4.11
N VAL A 8 7.46 26.28 -4.36
CA VAL A 8 8.62 25.67 -3.72
C VAL A 8 9.48 26.78 -3.10
N THR A 9 10.10 26.50 -1.95
CA THR A 9 10.99 27.40 -1.23
C THR A 9 12.41 26.85 -1.18
N GLY A 10 13.42 27.71 -1.33
CA GLY A 10 14.82 27.28 -1.41
C GLY A 10 15.19 26.71 -2.78
N ALA A 11 16.44 26.29 -2.95
CA ALA A 11 16.90 25.67 -4.19
C ALA A 11 16.42 24.21 -4.25
N VAL A 12 15.48 23.91 -5.13
CA VAL A 12 14.94 22.55 -5.33
C VAL A 12 15.00 22.15 -6.80
N HIS A 13 15.12 20.84 -7.04
CA HIS A 13 15.14 20.23 -8.37
C HIS A 13 13.87 19.42 -8.67
N GLU A 14 12.99 19.28 -7.68
CA GLU A 14 11.75 18.52 -7.76
C GLU A 14 10.58 19.44 -7.43
N PHE A 15 9.55 19.39 -8.25
CA PHE A 15 8.45 20.35 -8.22
C PHE A 15 7.13 19.60 -8.09
N PRO A 16 6.36 19.82 -7.01
CA PRO A 16 5.09 19.12 -6.82
C PRO A 16 4.09 19.51 -7.91
N ILE A 17 3.20 18.59 -8.27
CA ILE A 17 2.06 18.86 -9.15
C ILE A 17 0.82 18.97 -8.26
N ASN A 18 0.59 20.15 -7.69
CA ASN A 18 -0.46 20.41 -6.71
C ASN A 18 -0.42 19.38 -5.56
N LYS A 19 -1.55 19.06 -4.93
CA LYS A 19 -1.67 18.02 -3.90
C LYS A 19 -1.92 16.62 -4.48
N THR A 20 -1.44 16.33 -5.69
CA THR A 20 -1.68 15.04 -6.34
C THR A 20 -0.79 13.92 -5.79
N GLY A 21 0.31 14.27 -5.13
CA GLY A 21 1.37 13.32 -4.76
C GLY A 21 2.29 12.93 -5.91
N LEU A 22 2.17 13.61 -7.05
CA LEU A 22 3.13 13.59 -8.14
C LEU A 22 4.05 14.82 -8.03
N SER A 23 5.30 14.63 -8.44
CA SER A 23 6.24 15.71 -8.72
C SER A 23 6.80 15.57 -10.13
N PHE A 24 7.41 16.63 -10.62
CA PHE A 24 8.21 16.58 -11.85
C PHE A 24 9.61 17.14 -11.62
N ARG A 25 10.54 16.73 -12.49
CA ARG A 25 11.89 17.29 -12.62
C ARG A 25 12.33 17.28 -14.07
N ILE A 26 13.28 18.13 -14.42
CA ILE A 26 13.73 18.33 -15.80
C ILE A 26 15.24 18.12 -15.86
N TRP A 27 15.68 17.15 -16.62
CA TRP A 27 17.08 16.87 -16.89
C TRP A 27 17.50 17.42 -18.25
N ILE A 28 18.69 18.04 -18.30
CA ILE A 28 19.30 18.56 -19.53
C ILE A 28 20.65 17.86 -19.74
N ASP A 29 20.77 17.03 -20.77
CA ASP A 29 21.96 16.20 -21.00
C ASP A 29 23.23 17.05 -21.14
N SER A 30 23.19 18.18 -21.84
CA SER A 30 24.36 19.05 -22.05
C SER A 30 24.86 19.72 -20.77
N LEU A 31 24.01 19.80 -19.73
CA LEU A 31 24.35 20.37 -18.43
C LEU A 31 24.60 19.28 -17.37
N ALA A 32 24.28 18.02 -17.70
CA ALA A 32 24.39 16.85 -16.84
C ALA A 32 23.79 17.07 -15.43
N ARG A 33 22.62 17.72 -15.36
CA ARG A 33 21.95 18.02 -14.09
C ARG A 33 20.43 18.15 -14.25
N TYR A 34 19.74 18.09 -13.11
CA TYR A 34 18.36 18.54 -13.00
C TYR A 34 18.29 20.05 -12.79
N GLU A 35 17.36 20.71 -13.47
CA GLU A 35 17.18 22.15 -13.37
C GLU A 35 16.50 22.55 -12.06
N SER A 36 16.99 23.64 -11.46
CA SER A 36 16.46 24.16 -10.21
C SER A 36 15.37 25.21 -10.42
N ASN A 37 14.58 25.46 -9.38
CA ASN A 37 13.53 26.51 -9.38
C ASN A 37 14.09 27.92 -9.56
N GLN A 38 15.32 28.15 -9.09
CA GLN A 38 16.12 29.34 -9.29
C GLN A 38 17.58 28.94 -9.37
N PHE A 39 18.31 29.50 -10.34
CA PHE A 39 19.76 29.46 -10.38
C PHE A 39 20.29 30.81 -10.82
N ILE A 40 21.41 31.22 -10.25
CA ILE A 40 22.11 32.44 -10.65
C ILE A 40 23.08 32.07 -11.77
N LEU A 41 22.94 32.72 -12.91
CA LEU A 41 23.93 32.64 -13.98
C LEU A 41 25.05 33.66 -13.69
N PRO A 42 26.32 33.24 -13.50
CA PRO A 42 27.43 34.18 -13.41
C PRO A 42 27.56 34.96 -14.74
N GLY A 43 28.07 36.19 -14.73
CA GLY A 43 28.22 37.01 -15.95
C GLY A 43 29.19 36.43 -16.99
N LYS A 44 28.75 35.44 -17.76
CA LYS A 44 29.50 34.70 -18.78
C LYS A 44 28.60 34.39 -19.98
N LYS A 45 29.20 33.98 -21.10
CA LYS A 45 28.43 33.42 -22.24
C LYS A 45 27.91 32.04 -21.87
N PHE A 46 26.62 31.81 -22.08
CA PHE A 46 25.98 30.51 -21.90
C PHE A 46 25.52 29.98 -23.25
N VAL A 47 25.78 28.71 -23.50
CA VAL A 47 25.30 28.00 -24.68
C VAL A 47 24.63 26.73 -24.18
N ILE A 48 23.36 26.55 -24.54
CA ILE A 48 22.72 25.24 -24.48
C ILE A 48 22.81 24.70 -25.91
N SER A 49 23.75 23.78 -26.13
CA SER A 49 23.89 23.10 -27.42
C SER A 49 22.68 22.20 -27.67
N ALA A 50 22.51 21.73 -28.92
CA ALA A 50 21.51 20.73 -29.24
C ALA A 50 21.66 19.53 -28.29
N THR A 51 20.62 19.28 -27.50
CA THR A 51 20.68 18.33 -26.38
C THR A 51 19.32 17.68 -26.18
N ARG A 52 19.32 16.53 -25.51
CA ARG A 52 18.09 15.88 -25.08
C ARG A 52 17.63 16.49 -23.76
N LEU A 53 16.33 16.74 -23.71
CA LEU A 53 15.64 17.14 -22.49
C LEU A 53 14.76 15.98 -22.04
N GLN A 54 14.79 15.70 -20.75
CA GLN A 54 13.98 14.67 -20.14
C GLN A 54 13.11 15.28 -19.06
N LEU A 55 11.80 15.32 -19.32
CA LEU A 55 10.79 15.63 -18.32
C LEU A 55 10.38 14.32 -17.64
N GLU A 56 10.62 14.24 -16.34
CA GLU A 56 10.20 13.11 -15.52
C GLU A 56 9.03 13.53 -14.65
N ILE A 57 7.97 12.72 -14.65
CA ILE A 57 6.85 12.84 -13.72
C ILE A 57 6.84 11.56 -12.89
N PHE A 58 6.90 11.69 -11.57
CA PHE A 58 7.08 10.57 -10.66
C PHE A 58 6.24 10.75 -9.39
N LYS A 59 5.94 9.62 -8.73
CA LYS A 59 5.27 9.61 -7.43
C LYS A 59 6.24 10.11 -6.36
N SER A 60 5.90 11.20 -5.69
CA SER A 60 6.70 11.83 -4.63
C SER A 60 6.07 11.73 -3.25
N SER A 61 4.76 11.43 -3.17
CA SER A 61 4.08 11.11 -1.91
C SER A 61 2.92 10.12 -2.14
N GLU A 62 2.09 9.90 -1.13
CA GLU A 62 0.81 9.22 -1.31
C GLU A 62 0.01 9.91 -2.42
N LEU A 63 -0.53 9.10 -3.35
CA LEU A 63 -1.29 9.60 -4.48
C LEU A 63 -2.71 9.91 -4.02
N ALA A 64 -3.22 11.08 -4.39
CA ALA A 64 -4.64 11.36 -4.21
C ALA A 64 -5.49 10.34 -5.01
N PRO A 65 -6.69 9.97 -4.53
CA PRO A 65 -7.60 9.15 -5.31
C PRO A 65 -8.06 9.91 -6.56
N ASN A 66 -8.07 9.25 -7.73
CA ASN A 66 -8.54 9.80 -9.01
C ASN A 66 -7.86 11.12 -9.42
N ILE A 67 -6.53 11.14 -9.49
CA ILE A 67 -5.76 12.32 -9.89
C ILE A 67 -6.07 12.67 -11.35
N THR A 68 -6.44 13.94 -11.54
CA THR A 68 -6.41 14.59 -12.85
C THR A 68 -5.40 15.71 -12.81
N VAL A 69 -4.32 15.59 -13.57
CA VAL A 69 -3.41 16.69 -13.86
C VAL A 69 -3.96 17.39 -15.08
N SER A 70 -4.46 18.62 -14.90
CA SER A 70 -4.92 19.43 -16.03
C SER A 70 -3.78 19.67 -17.01
N GLY A 71 -4.05 19.46 -18.29
CA GLY A 71 -3.07 19.76 -19.34
C GLY A 71 -2.74 21.24 -19.40
N GLY A 72 -1.57 21.56 -19.93
CA GLY A 72 -1.09 22.92 -20.11
C GLY A 72 0.34 23.13 -19.61
N LEU A 73 0.66 24.38 -19.32
CA LEU A 73 2.01 24.80 -18.97
C LEU A 73 2.42 24.29 -17.59
N LEU A 74 3.41 23.40 -17.53
CA LEU A 74 3.98 22.86 -16.29
C LEU A 74 5.06 23.79 -15.70
N ALA A 75 5.98 24.22 -16.56
CA ALA A 75 7.07 25.10 -16.19
C ALA A 75 7.58 25.91 -17.39
N THR A 76 8.29 27.00 -17.08
CA THR A 76 9.04 27.80 -18.05
C THR A 76 10.47 27.92 -17.55
N LEU A 77 11.42 27.55 -18.39
CA LEU A 77 12.83 27.86 -18.18
C LEU A 77 13.05 29.30 -18.64
N LYS A 78 13.54 30.14 -17.74
CA LYS A 78 13.74 31.58 -17.99
C LYS A 78 15.17 31.99 -17.70
N SER A 79 15.62 33.04 -18.38
CA SER A 79 16.78 33.85 -18.02
C SER A 79 16.33 35.29 -17.89
N ASP A 80 16.30 35.84 -16.68
CA ASP A 80 15.59 37.09 -16.36
C ASP A 80 14.16 37.10 -16.94
N ASN A 81 13.86 38.04 -17.83
CA ASN A 81 12.57 38.20 -18.48
C ASN A 81 12.43 37.39 -19.78
N LEU A 82 13.48 36.69 -20.21
CA LEU A 82 13.48 35.89 -21.43
C LEU A 82 12.98 34.47 -21.14
N ASP A 83 11.87 34.09 -21.77
CA ASP A 83 11.39 32.71 -21.80
C ASP A 83 12.27 31.91 -22.79
N LEU A 84 13.12 31.02 -22.27
CA LEU A 84 13.96 30.14 -23.10
C LEU A 84 13.16 28.94 -23.60
N MET A 85 12.36 28.32 -22.72
CA MET A 85 11.61 27.12 -23.06
C MET A 85 10.36 26.95 -22.20
N ARG A 86 9.30 26.41 -22.80
CA ARG A 86 8.05 26.08 -22.11
C ARG A 86 7.80 24.58 -22.15
N PHE A 87 7.56 24.00 -20.98
CA PHE A 87 7.22 22.60 -20.82
C PHE A 87 5.71 22.51 -20.66
N ASN A 88 5.04 22.03 -21.70
CA ASN A 88 3.61 21.78 -21.69
C ASN A 88 3.35 20.28 -21.66
N ILE A 89 2.34 19.87 -20.90
CA ILE A 89 1.91 18.48 -20.86
C ILE A 89 0.46 18.38 -21.33
N PRO A 90 0.08 17.26 -21.99
CA PRO A 90 -1.34 16.94 -22.14
C PRO A 90 -1.96 16.67 -20.76
N PRO A 91 -3.30 16.66 -20.66
CA PRO A 91 -3.96 16.19 -19.45
C PRO A 91 -3.52 14.77 -19.11
N ILE A 92 -3.23 14.51 -17.83
CA ILE A 92 -2.86 13.19 -17.33
C ILE A 92 -3.93 12.72 -16.35
N TYR A 93 -4.47 11.53 -16.60
CA TYR A 93 -5.49 10.91 -15.77
C TYR A 93 -4.90 9.69 -15.09
N PHE A 94 -4.74 9.74 -13.77
CA PHE A 94 -4.37 8.59 -12.96
C PHE A 94 -5.58 8.13 -12.19
N LYS A 95 -6.14 7.00 -12.62
CA LYS A 95 -7.16 6.29 -11.88
C LYS A 95 -6.49 5.12 -11.16
N ALA A 96 -6.41 5.20 -9.84
CA ALA A 96 -5.98 4.08 -9.02
C ALA A 96 -7.01 2.97 -9.18
N ARG A 97 -6.57 1.80 -9.67
CA ARG A 97 -7.45 0.66 -9.92
C ARG A 97 -7.51 -0.17 -8.66
N THR A 98 -8.71 -0.46 -8.20
CA THR A 98 -8.91 -1.18 -6.93
C THR A 98 -10.02 -2.21 -7.04
N CYS A 99 -10.12 -3.05 -6.01
CA CYS A 99 -11.30 -3.85 -5.70
C CYS A 99 -11.95 -3.31 -4.42
N GLN A 100 -13.25 -3.52 -4.27
CA GLN A 100 -13.96 -3.33 -3.01
C GLN A 100 -13.70 -4.52 -2.10
N ALA A 101 -13.20 -4.28 -0.89
CA ALA A 101 -12.92 -5.33 0.07
C ALA A 101 -13.62 -5.01 1.40
N PRO A 102 -14.85 -5.54 1.63
CA PRO A 102 -15.59 -5.25 2.85
C PRO A 102 -14.94 -5.89 4.07
N SER A 103 -15.07 -5.24 5.23
CA SER A 103 -14.74 -5.84 6.51
C SER A 103 -15.68 -7.03 6.79
N LEU A 104 -15.16 -8.06 7.45
CA LEU A 104 -15.93 -9.25 7.81
C LEU A 104 -15.67 -9.65 9.26
N ALA A 105 -16.70 -10.18 9.92
CA ALA A 105 -16.60 -10.77 11.25
C ALA A 105 -16.62 -12.30 11.12
N VAL A 106 -15.59 -12.95 11.65
CA VAL A 106 -15.51 -14.43 11.67
C VAL A 106 -16.07 -14.91 13.02
N ALA A 107 -17.21 -15.60 12.98
CA ALA A 107 -17.77 -16.23 14.17
C ALA A 107 -16.95 -17.48 14.53
N MET A 108 -16.07 -17.34 15.54
CA MET A 108 -15.24 -18.46 16.00
C MET A 108 -16.02 -19.51 16.80
N GLY A 109 -17.19 -19.13 17.34
CA GLY A 109 -18.07 -19.96 18.18
C GLY A 109 -17.83 -19.80 19.68
N ASP A 110 -18.70 -20.39 20.49
CA ASP A 110 -18.83 -20.17 21.94
C ASP A 110 -18.85 -21.47 22.77
N ASP A 111 -18.72 -22.62 22.11
CA ASP A 111 -18.82 -23.98 22.65
C ASP A 111 -17.46 -24.60 23.02
N TYR A 112 -16.40 -23.81 23.04
CA TYR A 112 -15.06 -24.26 23.41
C TYR A 112 -14.97 -24.60 24.89
N GLN A 113 -14.36 -25.76 25.18
CA GLN A 113 -14.12 -26.21 26.55
C GLN A 113 -12.62 -26.24 26.85
N LEU A 114 -12.23 -25.90 28.08
CA LEU A 114 -10.82 -25.82 28.49
C LEU A 114 -10.04 -27.10 28.24
N HIS A 115 -10.67 -28.26 28.42
CA HIS A 115 -10.04 -29.57 28.20
C HIS A 115 -9.61 -29.81 26.74
N GLN A 116 -10.13 -29.04 25.79
CA GLN A 116 -9.72 -29.11 24.39
C GLN A 116 -8.32 -28.49 24.20
N PHE A 117 -7.84 -27.66 25.14
CA PHE A 117 -6.58 -26.92 25.02
C PHE A 117 -5.48 -27.44 25.97
N ASN A 118 -5.41 -28.76 26.15
CA ASN A 118 -4.45 -29.39 27.07
C ASN A 118 -3.01 -29.26 26.57
N ASP A 119 -2.79 -29.45 25.27
CA ASP A 119 -1.46 -29.51 24.68
C ASP A 119 -1.02 -28.18 24.08
N THR A 120 0.17 -27.72 24.44
CA THR A 120 0.78 -26.53 23.83
C THR A 120 0.89 -26.70 22.31
N GLY A 121 0.42 -25.70 21.57
CA GLY A 121 0.38 -25.73 20.11
C GLY A 121 -0.79 -26.51 19.50
N SER A 122 -1.70 -27.05 20.31
CA SER A 122 -2.93 -27.67 19.80
C SER A 122 -3.82 -26.67 19.06
N VAL A 123 -4.45 -27.19 18.00
CA VAL A 123 -5.38 -26.51 17.10
C VAL A 123 -6.63 -27.40 17.03
N ASN A 124 -7.75 -26.93 17.58
CA ASN A 124 -8.92 -27.81 17.78
C ASN A 124 -9.94 -27.74 16.66
N ARG A 125 -10.27 -26.53 16.23
CA ARG A 125 -11.32 -26.29 15.23
C ARG A 125 -10.87 -25.23 14.26
N MET A 126 -10.81 -25.61 12.99
CA MET A 126 -10.55 -24.70 11.88
C MET A 126 -11.87 -24.09 11.39
N VAL A 127 -11.99 -22.78 11.49
CA VAL A 127 -13.10 -21.98 10.96
C VAL A 127 -12.66 -21.41 9.61
N ARG A 128 -13.34 -21.80 8.54
CA ARG A 128 -13.05 -21.32 7.18
C ARG A 128 -13.78 -20.00 6.90
N PHE A 129 -13.10 -19.08 6.25
CA PHE A 129 -13.68 -17.81 5.81
C PHE A 129 -12.98 -17.32 4.53
N ASN A 130 -13.59 -16.37 3.83
CA ASN A 130 -12.98 -15.74 2.65
C ASN A 130 -12.91 -14.23 2.87
N ILE A 131 -11.79 -13.62 2.50
CA ILE A 131 -11.77 -12.19 2.20
C ILE A 131 -12.27 -12.03 0.76
N GLU A 132 -13.35 -11.27 0.60
CA GLU A 132 -13.98 -11.03 -0.71
C GLU A 132 -13.38 -9.76 -1.33
N LEU A 133 -12.91 -9.87 -2.57
CA LEU A 133 -12.50 -8.74 -3.40
C LEU A 133 -13.53 -8.59 -4.52
N ASN A 134 -14.40 -7.61 -4.41
CA ASN A 134 -15.54 -7.41 -5.30
C ASN A 134 -15.34 -6.21 -6.23
N ASN A 135 -16.05 -6.21 -7.36
CA ASN A 135 -16.10 -5.08 -8.29
C ASN A 135 -14.71 -4.53 -8.66
N CYS A 136 -13.76 -5.43 -8.91
CA CYS A 136 -12.40 -5.08 -9.31
C CYS A 136 -12.39 -4.33 -10.64
N GLU A 137 -11.68 -3.20 -10.68
CA GLU A 137 -11.58 -2.39 -11.89
C GLU A 137 -10.69 -3.02 -12.96
N ALA A 138 -11.05 -2.83 -14.23
CA ALA A 138 -10.38 -3.46 -15.36
C ALA A 138 -8.90 -3.05 -15.48
N GLY A 139 -8.05 -4.03 -15.83
CA GLY A 139 -6.63 -3.90 -16.11
C GLY A 139 -5.74 -3.62 -14.90
N ILE A 140 -6.16 -4.06 -13.72
CA ILE A 140 -5.24 -4.58 -12.71
C ILE A 140 -4.54 -5.79 -13.34
N GLN A 141 -3.22 -5.89 -13.18
CA GLN A 141 -2.42 -6.99 -13.75
C GLN A 141 -2.07 -8.02 -12.69
N LYS A 142 -1.93 -7.59 -11.44
CA LYS A 142 -1.60 -8.46 -10.32
C LYS A 142 -2.19 -7.91 -9.02
N ILE A 143 -2.71 -8.82 -8.21
CA ILE A 143 -3.12 -8.52 -6.84
C ILE A 143 -2.18 -9.25 -5.88
N THR A 144 -1.62 -8.51 -4.94
CA THR A 144 -1.00 -9.09 -3.75
C THR A 144 -1.78 -8.71 -2.51
N TYR A 145 -1.74 -9.57 -1.50
CA TYR A 145 -2.37 -9.32 -0.22
C TYR A 145 -1.43 -9.67 0.92
N SER A 146 -1.65 -9.08 2.08
CA SER A 146 -0.91 -9.43 3.28
C SER A 146 -1.76 -9.22 4.52
N LEU A 147 -1.47 -9.97 5.57
CA LEU A 147 -2.17 -9.86 6.86
C LEU A 147 -1.31 -9.08 7.85
N ARG A 148 -1.93 -8.16 8.58
CA ARG A 148 -1.32 -7.30 9.60
C ARG A 148 -2.12 -7.45 10.88
N ALA A 149 -1.48 -7.90 11.95
CA ALA A 149 -2.17 -8.04 13.22
C ALA A 149 -2.45 -6.65 13.83
N ASN A 150 -3.65 -6.46 14.38
CA ASN A 150 -3.97 -5.31 15.22
C ASN A 150 -3.82 -5.65 16.72
N THR A 151 -3.68 -6.94 17.04
CA THR A 151 -3.28 -7.44 18.36
C THR A 151 -1.81 -7.85 18.37
N PRO A 152 -1.17 -8.00 19.54
CA PRO A 152 0.23 -8.42 19.62
C PRO A 152 0.49 -9.74 18.88
N ILE A 153 1.63 -9.82 18.20
CA ILE A 153 2.05 -11.03 17.47
C ILE A 153 2.79 -11.95 18.43
N VAL A 154 2.40 -13.22 18.47
CA VAL A 154 3.07 -14.27 19.25
C VAL A 154 4.12 -14.98 18.39
N ASP A 155 3.73 -15.38 17.18
CA ASP A 155 4.60 -16.07 16.23
C ASP A 155 4.22 -15.60 14.82
N GLU A 156 5.04 -14.70 14.28
CA GLU A 156 4.81 -14.11 12.96
C GLU A 156 4.80 -15.17 11.86
N ALA A 157 5.73 -16.13 11.90
CA ALA A 157 5.90 -17.15 10.86
C ALA A 157 4.76 -18.18 10.87
N LYS A 158 4.11 -18.38 12.03
CA LYS A 158 2.98 -19.30 12.16
C LYS A 158 1.62 -18.60 12.12
N GLY A 159 1.57 -17.29 11.93
CA GLY A 159 0.31 -16.54 11.90
C GLY A 159 -0.40 -16.50 13.25
N VAL A 160 0.34 -16.56 14.37
CA VAL A 160 -0.25 -16.62 15.71
C VAL A 160 -0.22 -15.23 16.34
N VAL A 161 -1.39 -14.78 16.77
CA VAL A 161 -1.60 -13.52 17.48
C VAL A 161 -2.20 -13.74 18.85
N GLU A 162 -1.98 -12.78 19.74
CA GLU A 162 -2.69 -12.70 21.01
C GLU A 162 -4.14 -12.28 20.79
N LEU A 163 -4.97 -12.58 21.79
CA LEU A 163 -6.33 -12.04 21.86
C LEU A 163 -6.31 -10.54 22.16
N SER A 164 -7.38 -9.84 21.80
CA SER A 164 -7.56 -8.41 22.08
C SER A 164 -7.51 -8.13 23.59
N GLY A 165 -7.11 -6.91 23.96
CA GLY A 165 -7.05 -6.50 25.37
C GLY A 165 -8.40 -6.56 26.11
N SER A 166 -9.52 -6.50 25.37
CA SER A 166 -10.89 -6.66 25.89
C SER A 166 -11.29 -8.12 26.13
N SER A 167 -10.48 -9.08 25.67
CA SER A 167 -10.73 -10.51 25.85
C SER A 167 -10.35 -10.98 27.25
N THR A 168 -11.19 -11.85 27.82
CA THR A 168 -11.05 -12.34 29.20
C THR A 168 -10.46 -13.75 29.28
N ALA A 169 -10.47 -14.50 28.18
CA ALA A 169 -9.79 -15.79 28.09
C ALA A 169 -8.26 -15.61 28.23
N LYS A 170 -7.59 -16.62 28.79
CA LYS A 170 -6.13 -16.63 28.97
C LYS A 170 -5.55 -17.97 28.53
N GLY A 171 -4.31 -17.92 28.03
CA GLY A 171 -3.54 -19.09 27.63
C GLY A 171 -3.82 -19.61 26.22
N ILE A 172 -4.63 -18.90 25.44
CA ILE A 172 -4.87 -19.16 24.02
C ILE A 172 -4.63 -17.88 23.20
N GLY A 173 -4.26 -18.04 21.95
CA GLY A 173 -4.22 -17.01 20.91
C GLY A 173 -5.09 -17.41 19.73
N LEU A 174 -5.02 -16.63 18.65
CA LEU A 174 -5.65 -16.99 17.37
C LEU A 174 -4.55 -17.27 16.34
N GLN A 175 -4.66 -18.39 15.64
CA GLN A 175 -3.82 -18.74 14.51
C GLN A 175 -4.57 -18.53 13.21
N LEU A 176 -3.94 -17.86 12.26
CA LEU A 176 -4.39 -17.71 10.88
C LEU A 176 -3.68 -18.72 9.99
N LEU A 177 -4.43 -19.29 9.06
CA LEU A 177 -3.96 -20.27 8.10
C LEU A 177 -4.45 -19.91 6.70
N SER A 178 -3.73 -20.37 5.68
CA SER A 178 -4.20 -20.35 4.30
C SER A 178 -5.42 -21.24 4.12
N GLY A 179 -6.13 -21.07 3.00
CA GLY A 179 -7.25 -21.94 2.61
C GLY A 179 -6.89 -23.44 2.56
N ALA A 180 -5.60 -23.77 2.36
CA ALA A 180 -5.08 -25.14 2.39
C ALA A 180 -4.75 -25.64 3.81
N GLY A 181 -4.98 -24.85 4.86
CA GLY A 181 -4.72 -25.21 6.25
C GLY A 181 -3.25 -25.11 6.66
N GLN A 182 -2.42 -24.41 5.90
CA GLN A 182 -1.02 -24.15 6.26
C GLN A 182 -0.89 -22.83 7.03
N PRO A 183 -0.03 -22.74 8.06
CA PRO A 183 0.22 -21.47 8.75
C PRO A 183 0.56 -20.35 7.77
N ILE A 184 -0.05 -19.19 7.94
CA ILE A 184 0.24 -18.01 7.11
C ILE A 184 1.13 -17.05 7.87
N SER A 185 2.27 -16.68 7.31
CA SER A 185 3.14 -15.68 7.91
C SER A 185 2.46 -14.30 7.87
N LEU A 186 2.46 -13.60 9.00
CA LEU A 186 2.04 -12.20 9.01
C LEU A 186 3.11 -11.34 8.34
N ASN A 187 2.78 -10.08 8.04
CA ASN A 187 3.72 -9.12 7.48
C ASN A 187 4.32 -9.50 6.11
N THR A 188 3.82 -10.58 5.49
CA THR A 188 4.32 -11.18 4.27
C THR A 188 3.34 -10.95 3.12
N ASP A 189 3.86 -10.57 1.94
CA ASP A 189 3.06 -10.37 0.75
C ASP A 189 2.85 -11.68 -0.01
N TYR A 190 1.58 -12.03 -0.22
CA TYR A 190 1.13 -13.20 -0.97
C TYR A 190 0.52 -12.78 -2.29
N ILE A 191 0.78 -13.55 -3.34
CA ILE A 191 0.14 -13.34 -4.65
C ILE A 191 -1.22 -14.05 -4.63
N LEU A 192 -2.26 -13.35 -5.09
CA LEU A 192 -3.55 -13.97 -5.34
C LEU A 192 -3.46 -14.83 -6.62
N GLN A 193 -3.31 -16.14 -6.45
CA GLN A 193 -3.03 -17.07 -7.56
C GLN A 193 -4.19 -17.17 -8.55
N ASP A 194 -5.43 -17.12 -8.07
CA ASP A 194 -6.63 -17.25 -8.91
C ASP A 194 -7.05 -15.93 -9.58
N PHE A 195 -6.20 -14.89 -9.52
CA PHE A 195 -6.48 -13.61 -10.16
C PHE A 195 -6.45 -13.72 -11.69
N THR A 196 -7.42 -13.09 -12.34
CA THR A 196 -7.46 -12.96 -13.80
C THR A 196 -7.79 -11.51 -14.18
N PRO A 197 -7.08 -10.87 -15.13
CA PRO A 197 -7.34 -9.46 -15.46
C PRO A 197 -8.75 -9.15 -15.99
N SER A 198 -9.48 -10.17 -16.46
CA SER A 198 -10.87 -10.08 -16.91
C SER A 198 -11.89 -10.35 -15.81
N GLY A 199 -11.48 -10.92 -14.68
CA GLY A 199 -12.35 -11.21 -13.55
C GLY A 199 -12.67 -9.94 -12.74
N THR A 200 -13.88 -9.89 -12.20
CA THR A 200 -14.37 -8.74 -11.41
C THR A 200 -14.53 -9.06 -9.93
N ASN A 201 -14.55 -10.34 -9.55
CA ASN A 201 -14.70 -10.76 -8.16
C ASN A 201 -13.75 -11.93 -7.85
N PHE A 202 -13.06 -11.85 -6.72
CA PHE A 202 -12.10 -12.85 -6.28
C PHE A 202 -12.22 -13.11 -4.79
N LYS A 203 -11.67 -14.24 -4.35
CA LYS A 203 -11.68 -14.66 -2.95
C LYS A 203 -10.28 -15.03 -2.51
N ILE A 204 -9.94 -14.65 -1.29
CA ILE A 204 -8.75 -15.14 -0.58
C ILE A 204 -9.26 -16.11 0.49
N PRO A 205 -9.21 -17.43 0.23
CA PRO A 205 -9.65 -18.42 1.21
C PRO A 205 -8.64 -18.52 2.35
N LEU A 206 -9.13 -18.42 3.58
CA LEU A 206 -8.35 -18.48 4.81
C LEU A 206 -9.05 -19.38 5.82
N GLN A 207 -8.31 -19.75 6.85
CA GLN A 207 -8.85 -20.41 8.02
C GLN A 207 -8.31 -19.76 9.29
N ALA A 208 -9.07 -19.85 10.38
CA ALA A 208 -8.63 -19.44 11.70
C ALA A 208 -8.91 -20.54 12.72
N SER A 209 -8.09 -20.62 13.76
CA SER A 209 -8.34 -21.50 14.91
C SER A 209 -7.78 -20.86 16.17
N TYR A 210 -8.40 -21.12 17.32
CA TYR A 210 -7.72 -20.87 18.59
C TYR A 210 -6.49 -21.77 18.70
N TYR A 211 -5.42 -21.22 19.25
CA TYR A 211 -4.10 -21.83 19.37
C TYR A 211 -3.63 -21.81 20.81
N ARG A 212 -3.23 -22.97 21.34
CA ARG A 212 -2.79 -23.08 22.73
C ARG A 212 -1.37 -22.53 22.93
N LEU A 213 -1.24 -21.45 23.70
CA LEU A 213 0.04 -20.78 23.98
C LEU A 213 0.89 -21.56 25.01
N PRO A 214 2.23 -21.43 25.02
CA PRO A 214 3.14 -22.10 25.96
C PRO A 214 3.12 -21.46 27.37
N VAL A 215 1.96 -21.37 28.00
CA VAL A 215 1.79 -20.82 29.36
C VAL A 215 1.08 -21.80 30.28
N SER A 216 1.37 -21.78 31.57
CA SER A 216 0.93 -22.82 32.53
C SER A 216 -0.55 -22.78 32.90
N LYS A 217 -1.23 -21.64 32.78
CA LYS A 217 -2.64 -21.48 33.18
C LYS A 217 -3.51 -21.10 31.98
N ILE A 218 -4.60 -21.83 31.81
CA ILE A 218 -5.70 -21.47 30.91
C ILE A 218 -6.90 -20.97 31.71
N LYS A 219 -7.63 -20.01 31.15
CA LYS A 219 -8.84 -19.46 31.77
C LYS A 219 -9.90 -19.27 30.69
N ALA A 220 -11.13 -19.69 30.99
CA ALA A 220 -12.28 -19.47 30.13
C ALA A 220 -12.66 -17.98 30.11
N GLY A 221 -13.25 -17.54 29.00
CA GLY A 221 -13.71 -16.17 28.81
C GLY A 221 -13.94 -15.84 27.33
N SER A 222 -14.26 -14.58 27.06
CA SER A 222 -14.30 -14.02 25.71
C SER A 222 -12.92 -14.07 25.04
N ALA A 223 -12.89 -14.36 23.74
CA ALA A 223 -11.67 -14.51 22.95
C ALA A 223 -11.83 -13.92 21.54
N ASN A 224 -11.51 -12.64 21.40
CA ASN A 224 -11.55 -11.91 20.14
C ASN A 224 -10.13 -11.56 19.69
N ALA A 225 -9.92 -11.39 18.39
CA ALA A 225 -8.70 -10.82 17.82
C ALA A 225 -9.06 -9.96 16.60
N GLU A 226 -8.20 -9.02 16.27
CA GLU A 226 -8.41 -8.08 15.16
C GLU A 226 -7.22 -8.14 14.21
N ILE A 227 -7.51 -8.26 12.91
CA ILE A 227 -6.52 -8.43 11.85
C ILE A 227 -6.94 -7.53 10.69
N SER A 228 -5.99 -6.74 10.21
CA SER A 228 -6.11 -5.94 9.01
C SER A 228 -5.56 -6.74 7.83
N PHE A 229 -6.26 -6.73 6.71
CA PHE A 229 -5.73 -7.22 5.45
C PHE A 229 -5.38 -6.02 4.58
N VAL A 230 -4.21 -6.07 3.94
CA VAL A 230 -3.73 -5.02 3.04
C VAL A 230 -3.67 -5.62 1.64
N VAL A 231 -4.33 -4.98 0.69
CA VAL A 231 -4.38 -5.40 -0.72
C VAL A 231 -3.63 -4.38 -1.56
N ASN A 232 -2.70 -4.86 -2.40
CA ASN A 232 -1.95 -4.05 -3.34
C ASN A 232 -2.32 -4.44 -4.77
N TYR A 233 -2.44 -3.43 -5.62
CA TYR A 233 -2.80 -3.56 -7.03
C TYR A 233 -1.62 -3.09 -7.89
N LEU A 234 -1.15 -3.97 -8.78
CA LEU A 234 -0.04 -3.75 -9.70
C LEU A 234 -0.49 -3.93 -11.15
#